data_AF-A0A5P2BTZ2-F1
#
_entry.id   AF-A0A5P2BTZ2-F1
#
_cell.length_a   1.000
_cell.length_b   1.000
_cell.length_c   1.000
_cell.angle_alpha   90.00
_cell.angle_beta   90.00
_cell.angle_gamma   90.00
#
_symmetry.space_group_name_H-M   'P 1'
#
loop_
_entity.id
_entity.type
_entity.pdbx_description
1 polymer ?
#
loop_
_entity_poly.entity_id
_entity_poly.type
_entity_poly.pdbx_seq_one_letter_code
_entity_poly.pdbx_strand_id
1 'polypeptide(L)'
;MQPRADATLEQQVQIAAEAAADAGTGECLAAVARHLRSDPRGNIRGGKKLLGLLAEARGKAAAAGEWQVVRLVQDALDYAEGRILKPELDDRLRLFRDGERRSGGGGIGGIVAAGYAQAADACESYLAEQPQASARELSDRLRSLERDARFLEAPADRPGRYVVPRGSAEIALWLERILRDGRIDIEDPAEAAKRITTSPEALALLAADDEGRLLLRAAELRRRAAGLEELRKVVEDPDASEHDLQRALHGQPWIFGGRYVAEFAQRRLVPGDELDIPLLRGDGSLHVVELKRARGLQGALVKKHRGAWVPTAQVHDAVGQAVNYLVGLDENRDRIREEFGIETRRASALVLVGHPDVQSDVPEKEINEALRTFNSHVSRVEVLTYKELLDNARLSLAGPAHAEERRVRDRPYPALRP
;
A
#
# COMPACT_ATOMS: atom_id res chain seq x y z
N MET A 1 36.68 35.93 -7.13
CA MET A 1 35.82 34.99 -7.88
C MET A 1 35.09 35.78 -8.97
N GLN A 2 34.79 35.21 -10.13
CA GLN A 2 33.86 35.86 -11.08
C GLN A 2 32.42 35.67 -10.57
N PRO A 3 31.58 36.72 -10.55
CA PRO A 3 30.19 36.57 -10.13
C PRO A 3 29.41 35.64 -11.06
N ARG A 4 28.62 34.74 -10.48
CA ARG A 4 27.79 33.78 -11.21
C ARG A 4 26.65 34.51 -11.91
N ALA A 5 26.33 34.08 -13.12
CA ALA A 5 25.15 34.54 -13.86
C ALA A 5 24.73 33.44 -14.83
N ASP A 6 23.48 33.00 -14.70
CA ASP A 6 22.87 31.94 -15.49
C ASP A 6 21.34 32.10 -15.54
N ALA A 7 20.64 31.17 -16.19
CA ALA A 7 19.19 31.25 -16.37
C ALA A 7 18.40 31.14 -15.06
N THR A 8 18.94 30.48 -14.03
CA THR A 8 18.32 30.42 -12.69
C THR A 8 18.36 31.80 -12.03
N LEU A 9 19.50 32.50 -12.10
CA LEU A 9 19.60 33.87 -11.59
C LEU A 9 18.68 34.84 -12.35
N GLU A 10 18.58 34.69 -13.66
CA GLU A 10 17.65 35.49 -14.48
C GLU A 10 16.18 35.24 -14.10
N GLN A 11 15.80 33.98 -13.89
CA GLN A 11 14.45 33.62 -13.46
C GLN A 11 14.13 34.16 -12.06
N GLN A 12 15.07 34.13 -11.11
CA GLN A 12 14.91 34.72 -9.78
C GLN A 12 14.71 36.24 -9.84
N VAL A 13 15.47 36.94 -10.70
CA VAL A 13 15.31 38.40 -10.90
C VAL A 13 13.96 38.72 -11.54
N GLN A 14 13.48 37.90 -12.47
CA GLN A 14 12.16 38.05 -13.07
C GLN A 14 11.03 37.87 -12.03
N ILE A 15 11.13 36.86 -11.16
CA ILE A 15 10.15 36.64 -10.08
C ILE A 15 10.18 37.78 -9.05
N ALA A 16 11.37 38.30 -8.72
CA ALA A 16 11.50 39.48 -7.86
C ALA A 16 10.85 40.73 -8.50
N ALA A 17 10.93 40.89 -9.83
CA ALA A 17 10.30 41.99 -10.56
C ALA A 17 8.78 41.85 -10.64
N GLU A 18 8.26 40.62 -10.78
CA GLU A 18 6.83 40.32 -10.72
C GLU A 18 6.22 40.56 -9.32
N ALA A 19 7.04 40.45 -8.26
CA ALA A 19 6.63 40.68 -6.88
C ALA A 19 6.81 42.14 -6.38
N ALA A 20 7.38 43.03 -7.19
CA ALA A 20 7.62 44.43 -6.82
C ALA A 20 6.37 45.30 -7.09
N ALA A 21 5.97 46.11 -6.11
CA ALA A 21 4.85 47.05 -6.20
C ALA A 21 5.33 48.51 -6.35
N ASP A 22 6.49 48.86 -5.79
CA ASP A 22 7.17 50.14 -6.01
C ASP A 22 7.79 50.20 -7.41
N ALA A 23 7.37 51.21 -8.18
CA ALA A 23 7.86 51.45 -9.53
C ALA A 23 9.39 51.62 -9.55
N GLY A 24 9.98 52.26 -8.54
CA GLY A 24 11.43 52.43 -8.48
C GLY A 24 12.19 51.12 -8.26
N THR A 25 11.63 50.20 -7.46
CA THR A 25 12.17 48.85 -7.25
C THR A 25 12.05 48.02 -8.53
N GLY A 26 10.91 48.10 -9.22
CA GLY A 26 10.70 47.50 -10.54
C GLY A 26 11.70 48.01 -11.60
N GLU A 27 11.98 49.31 -11.64
CA GLU A 27 12.98 49.90 -12.55
C GLU A 27 14.41 49.38 -12.28
N CYS A 28 14.81 49.27 -11.00
CA CYS A 28 16.10 48.68 -10.63
C CYS A 28 16.20 47.21 -11.08
N LEU A 29 15.15 46.42 -10.88
CA LEU A 29 15.12 45.01 -11.29
C LEU A 29 15.10 44.86 -12.82
N ALA A 30 14.40 45.74 -13.54
CA ALA A 30 14.48 45.83 -15.00
C ALA A 30 15.88 46.25 -15.49
N ALA A 31 16.66 47.02 -14.72
CA ALA A 31 18.06 47.29 -15.01
C ALA A 31 18.96 46.06 -14.81
N VAL A 32 18.71 45.25 -13.77
CA VAL A 32 19.38 43.95 -13.57
C VAL A 32 19.10 43.00 -14.74
N ALA A 33 17.82 42.80 -15.10
CA ALA A 33 17.41 41.92 -16.21
C ALA A 33 17.99 42.36 -17.56
N ARG A 34 17.98 43.67 -17.85
CA ARG A 34 18.65 44.23 -19.04
C ARG A 34 20.16 43.99 -19.03
N HIS A 35 20.83 44.10 -17.88
CA HIS A 35 22.26 43.80 -17.80
C HIS A 35 22.53 42.31 -18.08
N LEU A 36 21.79 41.40 -17.46
CA LEU A 36 21.88 39.95 -17.68
C LEU A 36 21.74 39.58 -19.17
N ARG A 37 20.79 40.18 -19.89
CA ARG A 37 20.55 39.95 -21.33
C ARG A 37 21.46 40.75 -22.28
N SER A 38 22.45 41.50 -21.79
CA SER A 38 23.23 42.46 -22.61
C SER A 38 24.49 41.91 -23.29
N ASP A 39 24.69 40.59 -23.36
CA ASP A 39 25.81 40.00 -24.12
C ASP A 39 25.45 39.88 -25.62
N PRO A 40 26.23 40.46 -26.55
CA PRO A 40 26.00 40.31 -27.99
C PRO A 40 26.03 38.86 -28.51
N ARG A 41 26.55 37.91 -27.72
CA ARG A 41 26.61 36.47 -28.05
C ARG A 41 25.43 35.68 -27.48
N GLY A 42 24.45 36.33 -26.85
CA GLY A 42 23.28 35.67 -26.24
C GLY A 42 23.56 34.95 -24.91
N ASN A 43 24.75 35.13 -24.33
CA ASN A 43 25.08 34.59 -23.01
C ASN A 43 24.55 35.49 -21.88
N ILE A 44 24.42 34.92 -20.69
CA ILE A 44 23.94 35.66 -19.52
C ILE A 44 25.13 36.40 -18.87
N ARG A 45 25.06 37.73 -18.82
CA ARG A 45 26.19 38.59 -18.49
C ARG A 45 26.33 38.85 -16.98
N GLY A 46 27.34 38.23 -16.38
CA GLY A 46 27.72 38.45 -14.99
C GLY A 46 28.58 39.69 -14.73
N GLY A 47 29.50 39.56 -13.76
CA GLY A 47 30.52 40.56 -13.42
C GLY A 47 30.15 41.52 -12.28
N LYS A 48 31.10 42.37 -11.87
CA LYS A 48 30.92 43.31 -10.73
C LYS A 48 29.72 44.26 -10.90
N LYS A 49 29.39 44.63 -12.15
CA LYS A 49 28.22 45.46 -12.47
C LYS A 49 26.90 44.78 -12.10
N LEU A 50 26.78 43.46 -12.28
CA LEU A 50 25.60 42.70 -11.88
C LEU A 50 25.40 42.75 -10.35
N LEU A 51 26.47 42.55 -9.58
CA LEU A 51 26.42 42.65 -8.12
C LEU A 51 26.02 44.06 -7.65
N GLY A 52 26.53 45.11 -8.30
CA GLY A 52 26.14 46.49 -8.02
C GLY A 52 24.65 46.74 -8.25
N LEU A 53 24.12 46.33 -9.41
CA LEU A 53 22.69 46.49 -9.75
C LEU A 53 21.77 45.69 -8.83
N LEU A 54 22.17 44.46 -8.45
CA LEU A 54 21.42 43.65 -7.49
C LEU A 54 21.44 44.27 -6.09
N ALA A 55 22.57 44.82 -5.64
CA ALA A 55 22.68 45.49 -4.34
C ALA A 55 21.85 46.79 -4.30
N GLU A 56 21.82 47.54 -5.40
CA GLU A 56 20.98 48.73 -5.59
C GLU A 56 19.50 48.36 -5.56
N ALA A 57 19.06 47.35 -6.33
CA ALA A 57 17.69 46.85 -6.33
C ALA A 57 17.24 46.39 -4.93
N ARG A 58 18.10 45.66 -4.20
CA ARG A 58 17.81 45.25 -2.82
C ARG A 58 17.67 46.44 -1.87
N GLY A 59 18.55 47.45 -2.01
CA GLY A 59 18.49 48.68 -1.21
C GLY A 59 17.21 49.48 -1.47
N LYS A 60 16.79 49.55 -2.74
CA LYS A 60 15.55 50.21 -3.17
C LYS A 60 14.31 49.48 -2.62
N ALA A 61 14.25 48.16 -2.77
CA ALA A 61 13.19 47.33 -2.19
C ALA A 61 13.09 47.49 -0.66
N ALA A 62 14.23 47.55 0.04
CA ALA A 62 14.28 47.75 1.50
C ALA A 62 13.77 49.14 1.92
N ALA A 63 14.10 50.19 1.16
CA ALA A 63 13.59 51.53 1.39
C ALA A 63 12.08 51.65 1.10
N ALA A 64 11.55 50.84 0.18
CA ALA A 64 10.12 50.73 -0.12
C ALA A 64 9.35 49.80 0.85
N GLY A 65 10.05 49.05 1.72
CA GLY A 65 9.44 48.11 2.66
C GLY A 65 9.05 46.74 2.06
N GLU A 66 9.53 46.42 0.86
CA GLU A 66 9.17 45.21 0.11
C GLU A 66 9.97 43.99 0.57
N TRP A 67 9.78 43.54 1.81
CA TRP A 67 10.60 42.50 2.44
C TRP A 67 10.67 41.17 1.67
N GLN A 68 9.63 40.81 0.92
CA GLN A 68 9.64 39.64 0.03
C GLN A 68 10.62 39.84 -1.14
N VAL A 69 10.59 41.00 -1.79
CA VAL A 69 11.53 41.36 -2.88
C VAL A 69 12.95 41.49 -2.33
N VAL A 70 13.14 42.13 -1.17
CA VAL A 70 14.45 42.19 -0.47
C VAL A 70 15.05 40.81 -0.30
N ARG A 71 14.25 39.82 0.13
CA ARG A 71 14.70 38.43 0.32
C ARG A 71 15.04 37.75 -1.00
N LEU A 72 14.18 37.85 -2.02
CA LEU A 72 14.43 37.26 -3.34
C LEU A 72 15.72 37.82 -3.99
N VAL A 73 15.95 39.13 -3.88
CA VAL A 73 17.15 39.79 -4.39
C VAL A 73 18.38 39.48 -3.52
N GLN A 74 18.21 39.27 -2.21
CA GLN A 74 19.29 38.78 -1.34
C GLN A 74 19.72 37.35 -1.72
N ASP A 75 18.79 36.43 -1.98
CA ASP A 75 19.10 35.08 -2.48
C ASP A 75 19.82 35.16 -3.85
N ALA A 76 19.38 36.06 -4.74
CA ALA A 76 20.04 36.33 -6.02
C ALA A 76 21.48 36.85 -5.86
N LEU A 77 21.73 37.75 -4.91
CA LEU A 77 23.07 38.25 -4.54
C LEU A 77 23.95 37.15 -3.99
N ASP A 78 23.46 36.40 -3.00
CA ASP A 78 24.23 35.34 -2.37
C ASP A 78 24.58 34.23 -3.37
N TYR A 79 23.73 33.95 -4.36
CA TYR A 79 24.08 33.06 -5.48
C TYR A 79 25.09 33.70 -6.44
N ALA A 80 24.88 34.95 -6.85
CA ALA A 80 25.81 35.66 -7.74
C ALA A 80 27.22 35.79 -7.14
N GLU A 81 27.34 35.94 -5.83
CA GLU A 81 28.62 35.92 -5.09
C GLU A 81 29.16 34.50 -4.82
N GLY A 82 28.33 33.46 -4.98
CA GLY A 82 28.67 32.05 -4.75
C GLY A 82 28.70 31.63 -3.28
N ARG A 83 27.94 32.33 -2.42
CA ARG A 83 27.72 31.99 -1.01
C ARG A 83 26.66 30.90 -0.85
N ILE A 84 25.67 30.85 -1.74
CA ILE A 84 24.73 29.72 -1.89
C ILE A 84 24.94 29.03 -3.23
N LEU A 85 24.61 27.74 -3.27
CA LEU A 85 24.81 26.89 -4.45
C LEU A 85 23.57 26.90 -5.35
N LYS A 86 23.74 26.52 -6.62
CA LYS A 86 22.62 26.52 -7.58
C LYS A 86 21.40 25.69 -7.11
N PRO A 87 21.54 24.44 -6.62
CA PRO A 87 20.40 23.65 -6.15
C PRO A 87 19.69 24.30 -4.95
N GLU A 88 20.45 25.00 -4.09
CA GLU A 88 19.89 25.70 -2.93
C GLU A 88 19.09 26.95 -3.36
N LEU A 89 19.51 27.66 -4.42
CA LEU A 89 18.70 28.72 -5.01
C LEU A 89 17.45 28.15 -5.71
N ASP A 90 17.58 27.07 -6.48
CA ASP A 90 16.45 26.39 -7.17
C ASP A 90 15.39 25.88 -6.15
N ASP A 91 15.80 25.36 -5.00
CA ASP A 91 14.87 24.93 -3.93
C ASP A 91 14.23 26.11 -3.19
N ARG A 92 14.97 27.20 -2.92
CA ARG A 92 14.39 28.44 -2.38
C ARG A 92 13.35 29.02 -3.35
N LEU A 93 13.67 29.07 -4.64
CA LEU A 93 12.77 29.46 -5.74
C LEU A 93 11.46 28.66 -5.72
N ARG A 94 11.53 27.33 -5.53
CA ARG A 94 10.35 26.44 -5.48
C ARG A 94 9.45 26.74 -4.28
N LEU A 95 10.03 26.95 -3.09
CA LEU A 95 9.29 27.28 -1.87
C LEU A 95 8.45 28.57 -1.99
N PHE A 96 8.78 29.46 -2.93
CA PHE A 96 8.03 30.70 -3.18
C PHE A 96 7.02 30.61 -4.34
N ARG A 97 6.99 29.52 -5.12
CA ARG A 97 6.04 29.36 -6.24
C ARG A 97 4.85 28.48 -5.90
N ASP A 98 5.06 27.28 -5.36
CA ASP A 98 3.97 26.33 -5.05
C ASP A 98 4.32 25.47 -3.83
N GLY A 99 3.32 25.19 -2.99
CA GLY A 99 3.48 24.36 -1.80
C GLY A 99 3.60 22.85 -2.06
N GLU A 100 3.45 22.40 -3.30
CA GLU A 100 3.47 20.97 -3.64
C GLU A 100 4.85 20.51 -4.16
N ARG A 101 5.44 19.54 -3.43
CA ARG A 101 6.63 18.82 -3.85
C ARG A 101 6.34 17.93 -5.07
N ARG A 102 6.50 18.44 -6.30
CA ARG A 102 6.70 17.57 -7.46
C ARG A 102 8.02 16.79 -7.29
N SER A 103 7.91 15.47 -7.22
CA SER A 103 8.95 14.52 -6.81
C SER A 103 10.08 14.31 -7.85
N GLY A 104 10.84 15.36 -8.14
CA GLY A 104 12.05 15.30 -8.99
C GLY A 104 13.27 14.59 -8.36
N GLY A 105 13.10 13.89 -7.23
CA GLY A 105 14.19 13.26 -6.47
C GLY A 105 14.74 11.95 -7.04
N GLY A 106 14.06 11.35 -8.03
CA GLY A 106 14.41 10.02 -8.55
C GLY A 106 15.84 9.86 -9.06
N GLY A 107 16.43 10.92 -9.64
CA GLY A 107 17.82 10.90 -10.12
C GLY A 107 18.86 10.78 -8.99
N ILE A 108 18.64 11.48 -7.87
CA ILE A 108 19.57 11.44 -6.73
C ILE A 108 19.40 10.13 -5.96
N GLY A 109 18.17 9.69 -5.73
CA GLY A 109 17.88 8.38 -5.14
C GLY A 109 18.54 7.24 -5.92
N GLY A 110 18.46 7.27 -7.26
CA GLY A 110 19.12 6.29 -8.12
C GLY A 110 20.65 6.30 -8.02
N ILE A 111 21.30 7.48 -8.00
CA ILE A 111 22.76 7.61 -7.85
C ILE A 111 23.23 7.08 -6.48
N VAL A 112 22.50 7.42 -5.41
CA VAL A 112 22.81 6.97 -4.04
C VAL A 112 22.60 5.46 -3.90
N ALA A 113 21.49 4.93 -4.43
CA ALA A 113 21.21 3.49 -4.43
C ALA A 113 22.25 2.70 -5.23
N ALA A 114 22.67 3.18 -6.41
CA ALA A 114 23.72 2.54 -7.20
C ALA A 114 25.08 2.53 -6.47
N GLY A 115 25.42 3.62 -5.77
CA GLY A 115 26.64 3.68 -4.94
C GLY A 115 26.62 2.70 -3.76
N TYR A 116 25.47 2.57 -3.08
CA TYR A 116 25.31 1.58 -2.01
C TYR A 116 25.29 0.14 -2.50
N ALA A 117 24.65 -0.15 -3.64
CA ALA A 117 24.67 -1.48 -4.25
C ALA A 117 26.12 -1.88 -4.63
N GLN A 118 26.86 -1.00 -5.29
CA GLN A 118 28.26 -1.25 -5.62
C GLN A 118 29.16 -1.44 -4.38
N ALA A 119 28.86 -0.74 -3.28
CA ALA A 119 29.56 -0.93 -2.00
C ALA A 119 29.20 -2.27 -1.33
N ALA A 120 27.95 -2.72 -1.45
CA ALA A 120 27.50 -4.03 -0.97
C ALA A 120 28.15 -5.16 -1.77
N ASP A 121 28.08 -5.13 -3.11
CA ASP A 121 28.73 -6.10 -4.00
C ASP A 121 30.24 -6.24 -3.70
N ALA A 122 30.91 -5.11 -3.44
CA ALA A 122 32.32 -5.09 -3.07
C ALA A 122 32.60 -5.67 -1.67
N CYS A 123 31.67 -5.54 -0.73
CA CYS A 123 31.76 -6.17 0.60
C CYS A 123 31.47 -7.67 0.54
N GLU A 124 30.47 -8.11 -0.23
CA GLU A 124 30.16 -9.52 -0.44
C GLU A 124 31.30 -10.24 -1.14
N SER A 125 31.88 -9.63 -2.19
CA SER A 125 33.08 -10.14 -2.86
C SER A 125 34.26 -10.27 -1.90
N TYR A 126 34.51 -9.25 -1.08
CA TYR A 126 35.61 -9.27 -0.10
C TYR A 126 35.40 -10.30 1.02
N LEU A 127 34.16 -10.53 1.48
CA LEU A 127 33.82 -11.58 2.44
C LEU A 127 33.87 -12.99 1.84
N ALA A 128 33.56 -13.16 0.55
CA ALA A 128 33.74 -14.42 -0.15
C ALA A 128 35.23 -14.79 -0.29
N GLU A 129 36.10 -13.81 -0.54
CA GLU A 129 37.56 -13.98 -0.58
C GLU A 129 38.17 -14.14 0.83
N GLN A 130 37.64 -13.43 1.83
CA GLN A 130 38.13 -13.48 3.22
C GLN A 130 36.97 -13.71 4.23
N PRO A 131 36.49 -14.96 4.40
CA PRO A 131 35.34 -15.29 5.25
C PRO A 131 35.53 -15.03 6.74
N GLN A 132 36.76 -14.74 7.19
CA GLN A 132 37.12 -14.43 8.57
C GLN A 132 37.39 -12.93 8.79
N ALA A 133 37.17 -12.08 7.78
CA ALA A 133 37.43 -10.65 7.88
C ALA A 133 36.56 -10.01 8.97
N SER A 134 37.20 -9.25 9.87
CA SER A 134 36.52 -8.53 10.93
C SER A 134 35.75 -7.33 10.38
N ALA A 135 34.75 -6.87 11.14
CA ALA A 135 34.01 -5.63 10.82
C ALA A 135 34.92 -4.39 10.66
N ARG A 136 36.12 -4.41 11.28
CA ARG A 136 37.12 -3.36 11.13
C ARG A 136 37.79 -3.41 9.76
N GLU A 137 38.19 -4.59 9.29
CA GLU A 137 38.80 -4.79 7.97
C GLU A 137 37.81 -4.48 6.85
N LEU A 138 36.53 -4.85 7.03
CA LEU A 138 35.45 -4.48 6.11
C LEU A 138 35.24 -2.95 6.05
N SER A 139 35.28 -2.27 7.21
CA SER A 139 35.19 -0.82 7.28
C SER A 139 36.39 -0.11 6.64
N ASP A 140 37.60 -0.63 6.83
CA ASP A 140 38.82 -0.08 6.22
C ASP A 140 38.86 -0.35 4.70
N ARG A 141 38.25 -1.45 4.22
CA ARG A 141 38.02 -1.72 2.78
C ARG A 141 37.04 -0.71 2.16
N LEU A 142 35.90 -0.44 2.80
CA LEU A 142 34.95 0.59 2.35
C LEU A 142 35.59 1.99 2.32
N ARG A 143 36.41 2.32 3.33
CA ARG A 143 37.20 3.57 3.35
C ARG A 143 38.30 3.62 2.28
N SER A 144 38.74 2.49 1.72
CA SER A 144 39.61 2.50 0.54
C SER A 144 38.81 2.95 -0.69
N LEU A 145 37.66 2.31 -0.94
CA LEU A 145 36.79 2.60 -2.08
C LEU A 145 36.31 4.07 -2.08
N GLU A 146 36.00 4.62 -0.90
CA GLU A 146 35.65 6.04 -0.73
C GLU A 146 36.78 7.00 -1.11
N ARG A 147 38.04 6.63 -0.82
CA ARG A 147 39.22 7.41 -1.21
C ARG A 147 39.50 7.29 -2.71
N ASP A 148 39.36 6.09 -3.28
CA ASP A 148 39.59 5.84 -4.71
C ASP A 148 38.57 6.59 -5.59
N ALA A 149 37.31 6.70 -5.14
CA ALA A 149 36.26 7.44 -5.82
C ALA A 149 36.49 8.97 -5.91
N ARG A 150 37.30 9.54 -5.01
CA ARG A 150 37.61 11.00 -4.99
C ARG A 150 38.56 11.46 -6.11
N PHE A 151 39.18 10.56 -6.87
CA PHE A 151 40.27 10.86 -7.82
C PHE A 151 39.93 10.68 -9.31
N LEU A 152 38.66 10.53 -9.66
CA LEU A 152 38.25 10.42 -11.06
C LEU A 152 38.44 11.78 -11.78
N GLU A 153 39.45 11.93 -12.69
CA GLU A 153 39.45 12.96 -13.76
C GLU A 153 39.87 12.46 -15.20
N ALA A 154 39.21 12.94 -16.29
CA ALA A 154 39.44 12.69 -17.75
C ALA A 154 39.60 13.98 -18.58
N PRO A 155 40.81 14.47 -18.80
CA PRO A 155 40.99 15.51 -19.80
C PRO A 155 40.70 14.96 -21.21
N ALA A 156 40.11 15.80 -22.07
CA ALA A 156 39.63 15.41 -23.40
C ALA A 156 40.74 15.03 -24.41
N ASP A 157 42.00 15.07 -24.00
CA ASP A 157 43.17 14.60 -24.74
C ASP A 157 43.44 13.10 -24.57
N ARG A 158 42.75 12.40 -23.64
CA ARG A 158 43.06 11.01 -23.24
C ARG A 158 41.82 10.13 -23.02
N PRO A 159 41.41 9.31 -23.99
CA PRO A 159 40.40 8.27 -23.78
C PRO A 159 40.85 7.27 -22.69
N GLY A 160 39.99 7.00 -21.70
CA GLY A 160 40.26 5.99 -20.65
C GLY A 160 40.62 6.52 -19.25
N ARG A 161 40.39 7.81 -18.96
CA ARG A 161 40.28 8.34 -17.58
C ARG A 161 38.86 8.99 -17.40
N TYR A 162 38.41 9.50 -16.22
CA TYR A 162 36.96 9.87 -15.96
C TYR A 162 36.69 11.28 -15.34
N VAL A 163 36.13 12.31 -16.02
CA VAL A 163 36.21 13.76 -15.58
C VAL A 163 35.12 14.34 -14.68
N VAL A 164 35.51 15.30 -13.83
CA VAL A 164 34.59 16.07 -12.95
C VAL A 164 34.69 17.57 -13.26
N PRO A 165 34.29 18.00 -14.48
CA PRO A 165 34.33 19.41 -14.84
C PRO A 165 33.21 20.15 -14.12
N ARG A 166 33.44 21.44 -13.85
CA ARG A 166 32.55 22.38 -13.14
C ARG A 166 31.05 22.10 -13.27
N GLY A 167 30.42 21.85 -12.11
CA GLY A 167 28.98 21.64 -11.94
C GLY A 167 28.74 20.61 -10.83
N SER A 168 29.39 19.46 -10.94
CA SER A 168 29.23 18.33 -10.01
C SER A 168 29.78 18.59 -8.61
N ALA A 169 30.81 19.43 -8.47
CA ALA A 169 31.38 19.78 -7.16
C ALA A 169 30.38 20.51 -6.24
N GLU A 170 29.45 21.29 -6.80
CA GLU A 170 28.40 21.94 -6.02
C GLU A 170 27.34 20.94 -5.55
N ILE A 171 26.96 20.00 -6.42
CA ILE A 171 26.04 18.91 -6.07
C ILE A 171 26.68 17.99 -5.02
N ALA A 172 27.98 17.68 -5.15
CA ALA A 172 28.72 16.87 -4.19
C ALA A 172 28.85 17.56 -2.81
N LEU A 173 29.19 18.86 -2.77
CA LEU A 173 29.25 19.63 -1.52
C LEU A 173 27.85 19.82 -0.90
N TRP A 174 26.80 19.97 -1.71
CA TRP A 174 25.41 20.04 -1.25
C TRP A 174 24.93 18.70 -0.68
N LEU A 175 25.27 17.58 -1.33
CA LEU A 175 25.02 16.22 -0.82
C LEU A 175 25.80 15.95 0.47
N GLU A 176 27.11 16.26 0.53
CA GLU A 176 27.92 16.14 1.75
C GLU A 176 27.31 16.93 2.90
N ARG A 177 26.81 18.14 2.62
CA ARG A 177 26.17 19.02 3.61
C ARG A 177 24.81 18.49 4.06
N ILE A 178 23.98 17.95 3.16
CA ILE A 178 22.69 17.33 3.52
C ILE A 178 22.92 16.06 4.38
N LEU A 179 23.91 15.24 4.02
CA LEU A 179 24.30 14.03 4.74
C LEU A 179 24.92 14.33 6.11
N ARG A 180 25.67 15.43 6.27
CA ARG A 180 26.26 15.84 7.56
C ARG A 180 25.34 16.64 8.46
N ASP A 181 24.54 17.56 7.93
CA ASP A 181 23.70 18.47 8.72
C ASP A 181 22.40 17.79 9.26
N GLY A 182 22.28 16.46 9.14
CA GLY A 182 21.15 15.69 9.67
C GLY A 182 19.80 16.00 9.00
N ARG A 183 19.81 16.46 7.74
CA ARG A 183 18.60 16.87 7.01
C ARG A 183 17.92 15.73 6.23
N ILE A 184 18.32 14.49 6.51
CA ILE A 184 17.68 13.28 6.02
C ILE A 184 17.06 12.60 7.23
N ASP A 185 15.74 12.68 7.36
CA ASP A 185 15.00 11.80 8.24
C ASP A 185 15.06 10.38 7.66
N ILE A 186 15.82 9.51 8.31
CA ILE A 186 15.80 8.07 8.00
C ILE A 186 14.54 7.50 8.65
N GLU A 187 13.41 7.67 7.96
CA GLU A 187 12.17 7.02 8.34
C GLU A 187 12.29 5.51 8.11
N ASP A 188 11.89 4.71 9.11
CA ASP A 188 11.80 3.25 8.97
C ASP A 188 10.86 2.92 7.78
N PRO A 189 11.32 2.15 6.76
CA PRO A 189 10.48 1.72 5.66
C PRO A 189 9.18 1.03 6.11
N ALA A 190 9.18 0.36 7.26
CA ALA A 190 7.99 -0.24 7.85
C ALA A 190 7.01 0.81 8.40
N GLU A 191 7.48 1.90 9.01
CA GLU A 191 6.62 3.01 9.50
C GLU A 191 6.15 3.92 8.36
N ALA A 192 6.94 4.09 7.30
CA ALA A 192 6.49 4.69 6.06
C ALA A 192 5.41 3.84 5.38
N ALA A 193 5.62 2.54 5.24
CA ALA A 193 4.62 1.61 4.69
C ALA A 193 3.33 1.58 5.54
N LYS A 194 3.43 1.52 6.88
CA LYS A 194 2.27 1.62 7.78
C LYS A 194 1.48 2.90 7.51
N ARG A 195 2.11 4.08 7.50
CA ARG A 195 1.43 5.36 7.21
C ARG A 195 0.75 5.38 5.84
N ILE A 196 1.35 4.80 4.80
CA ILE A 196 0.73 4.67 3.48
C ILE A 196 -0.52 3.78 3.55
N THR A 197 -0.46 2.68 4.30
CA THR A 197 -1.62 1.78 4.49
C THR A 197 -2.71 2.32 5.42
N THR A 198 -2.43 3.35 6.23
CA THR A 198 -3.39 3.96 7.17
C THR A 198 -3.91 5.33 6.74
N SER A 199 -3.29 5.98 5.73
CA SER A 199 -3.79 7.24 5.15
C SER A 199 -4.86 6.98 4.09
N PRO A 200 -6.10 7.49 4.28
CA PRO A 200 -7.14 7.44 3.25
C PRO A 200 -6.72 8.09 1.93
N GLU A 201 -5.92 9.16 2.00
CA GLU A 201 -5.44 9.93 0.85
C GLU A 201 -4.43 9.12 0.03
N ALA A 202 -3.48 8.45 0.70
CA ALA A 202 -2.51 7.58 0.04
C ALA A 202 -3.20 6.37 -0.62
N LEU A 203 -4.19 5.77 0.05
CA LEU A 203 -5.00 4.71 -0.53
C LEU A 203 -5.86 5.19 -1.71
N ALA A 204 -6.39 6.42 -1.67
CA ALA A 204 -7.13 7.01 -2.78
C ALA A 204 -6.24 7.27 -4.01
N LEU A 205 -5.01 7.74 -3.82
CA LEU A 205 -4.02 7.90 -4.89
C LEU A 205 -3.65 6.54 -5.52
N LEU A 206 -3.39 5.51 -4.70
CA LEU A 206 -3.15 4.15 -5.19
C LEU A 206 -4.37 3.54 -5.90
N ALA A 207 -5.59 3.88 -5.49
CA ALA A 207 -6.81 3.41 -6.15
C ALA A 207 -7.12 4.15 -7.46
N ALA A 208 -6.61 5.37 -7.64
CA ALA A 208 -6.75 6.16 -8.86
C ALA A 208 -5.84 5.65 -10.00
N ASP A 209 -4.66 5.12 -9.65
CA ASP A 209 -3.68 4.56 -10.58
C ASP A 209 -3.91 3.07 -10.92
N ASP A 210 -3.51 2.62 -12.11
CA ASP A 210 -3.69 1.22 -12.52
C ASP A 210 -2.70 0.24 -11.85
N GLU A 211 -1.44 0.64 -11.66
CA GLU A 211 -0.44 -0.19 -10.97
C GLU A 211 -0.76 -0.27 -9.47
N GLY A 212 -1.16 0.87 -8.88
CA GLY A 212 -1.69 0.93 -7.52
C GLY A 212 -2.93 0.04 -7.31
N ARG A 213 -3.89 0.04 -8.26
CA ARG A 213 -5.04 -0.89 -8.23
C ARG A 213 -4.60 -2.36 -8.28
N LEU A 214 -3.59 -2.70 -9.06
CA LEU A 214 -3.05 -4.07 -9.12
C LEU A 214 -2.38 -4.47 -7.80
N LEU A 215 -1.58 -3.58 -7.21
CA LEU A 215 -0.94 -3.80 -5.91
C LEU A 215 -1.95 -3.97 -4.77
N LEU A 216 -2.99 -3.13 -4.71
CA LEU A 216 -4.07 -3.24 -3.73
C LEU A 216 -4.83 -4.58 -3.88
N ARG A 217 -5.11 -5.02 -5.11
CA ARG A 217 -5.71 -6.35 -5.38
C ARG A 217 -4.80 -7.51 -4.97
N ALA A 218 -3.50 -7.42 -5.24
CA ALA A 218 -2.53 -8.44 -4.84
C ALA A 218 -2.41 -8.53 -3.31
N ALA A 219 -2.40 -7.39 -2.61
CA ALA A 219 -2.39 -7.33 -1.15
C ALA A 219 -3.68 -7.90 -0.54
N GLU A 220 -4.85 -7.58 -1.11
CA GLU A 220 -6.15 -8.15 -0.75
C GLU A 220 -6.17 -9.68 -0.92
N LEU A 221 -5.76 -10.18 -2.08
CA LEU A 221 -5.67 -11.62 -2.36
C LEU A 221 -4.71 -12.33 -1.38
N ARG A 222 -3.55 -11.73 -1.08
CA ARG A 222 -2.62 -12.28 -0.09
C ARG A 222 -3.22 -12.32 1.31
N ARG A 223 -3.94 -11.26 1.73
CA ARG A 223 -4.62 -11.23 3.05
C ARG A 223 -5.69 -12.32 3.13
N ARG A 224 -6.50 -12.49 2.09
CA ARG A 224 -7.53 -13.54 2.02
C ARG A 224 -6.93 -14.95 2.00
N ALA A 225 -5.86 -15.18 1.24
CA ALA A 225 -5.16 -16.46 1.21
C ALA A 225 -4.59 -16.83 2.60
N ALA A 226 -3.99 -15.87 3.30
CA ALA A 226 -3.53 -16.09 4.67
C ALA A 226 -4.69 -16.36 5.65
N GLY A 227 -5.76 -15.57 5.59
CA GLY A 227 -6.94 -15.76 6.45
C GLY A 227 -7.67 -17.08 6.21
N LEU A 228 -7.66 -17.60 4.98
CA LEU A 228 -8.19 -18.92 4.64
C LEU A 228 -7.32 -20.06 5.19
N GLU A 229 -5.99 -19.89 5.17
CA GLU A 229 -5.05 -20.88 5.70
C GLU A 229 -5.08 -20.93 7.24
N GLU A 230 -5.26 -19.80 7.93
CA GLU A 230 -5.50 -19.81 9.38
C GLU A 230 -6.85 -20.46 9.73
N LEU A 231 -7.92 -20.16 8.99
CA LEU A 231 -9.21 -20.83 9.19
C LEU A 231 -9.10 -22.35 8.97
N ARG A 232 -8.36 -22.79 7.94
CA ARG A 232 -8.13 -24.21 7.66
C ARG A 232 -7.50 -24.93 8.87
N LYS A 233 -6.50 -24.33 9.52
CA LYS A 233 -5.87 -24.90 10.73
C LYS A 233 -6.88 -25.08 11.87
N VAL A 234 -7.73 -24.08 12.13
CA VAL A 234 -8.75 -24.14 13.19
C VAL A 234 -9.86 -25.14 12.87
N VAL A 235 -10.25 -25.29 11.60
CA VAL A 235 -11.21 -26.32 11.14
C VAL A 235 -10.65 -27.73 11.28
N GLU A 236 -9.35 -27.91 11.01
CA GLU A 236 -8.65 -29.19 11.08
C GLU A 236 -8.22 -29.60 12.50
N ASP A 237 -8.33 -28.70 13.48
CA ASP A 237 -8.07 -28.96 14.90
C ASP A 237 -9.27 -29.67 15.57
N PRO A 238 -9.11 -30.90 16.11
CA PRO A 238 -10.16 -31.59 16.83
C PRO A 238 -10.60 -30.92 18.14
N ASP A 239 -9.72 -30.12 18.76
CA ASP A 239 -9.98 -29.48 20.06
C ASP A 239 -10.59 -28.07 19.91
N ALA A 240 -10.61 -27.52 18.69
CA ALA A 240 -11.16 -26.20 18.41
C ALA A 240 -12.64 -26.06 18.81
N SER A 241 -12.94 -24.97 19.52
CA SER A 241 -14.29 -24.63 19.94
C SER A 241 -15.04 -23.83 18.86
N GLU A 242 -16.36 -23.72 19.01
CA GLU A 242 -17.20 -22.82 18.19
C GLU A 242 -16.73 -21.36 18.27
N HIS A 243 -16.18 -20.94 19.42
CA HIS A 243 -15.60 -19.60 19.59
C HIS A 243 -14.27 -19.42 18.84
N ASP A 244 -13.45 -20.47 18.69
CA ASP A 244 -12.23 -20.41 17.88
C ASP A 244 -12.57 -20.30 16.38
N LEU A 245 -13.57 -21.07 15.94
CA LEU A 245 -14.10 -21.02 14.57
C LEU A 245 -14.73 -19.65 14.27
N GLN A 246 -15.51 -19.09 15.21
CA GLN A 246 -16.03 -17.73 15.12
C GLN A 246 -14.91 -16.69 14.98
N ARG A 247 -13.90 -16.74 15.85
CA ARG A 247 -12.74 -15.84 15.82
C ARG A 247 -11.96 -15.94 14.51
N ALA A 248 -11.85 -17.14 13.93
CA ALA A 248 -11.19 -17.34 12.64
C ALA A 248 -12.02 -16.81 11.45
N LEU A 249 -13.36 -16.82 11.54
CA LEU A 249 -14.28 -16.33 10.50
C LEU A 249 -14.57 -14.82 10.59
N HIS A 250 -14.45 -14.21 11.77
CA HIS A 250 -14.75 -12.80 12.02
C HIS A 250 -13.96 -11.87 11.08
N GLY A 251 -14.66 -10.90 10.50
CA GLY A 251 -14.09 -9.96 9.52
C GLY A 251 -13.76 -10.57 8.16
N GLN A 252 -14.15 -11.83 7.90
CA GLN A 252 -13.93 -12.53 6.63
C GLN A 252 -15.24 -12.87 5.87
N PRO A 253 -16.19 -11.93 5.67
CA PRO A 253 -17.48 -12.22 5.03
C PRO A 253 -17.36 -12.78 3.60
N TRP A 254 -16.23 -12.52 2.94
CA TRP A 254 -15.92 -13.03 1.60
C TRP A 254 -15.82 -14.57 1.54
N ILE A 255 -15.50 -15.26 2.64
CA ILE A 255 -15.39 -16.73 2.72
C ILE A 255 -16.72 -17.41 2.40
N PHE A 256 -17.83 -16.76 2.79
CA PHE A 256 -19.19 -17.23 2.53
C PHE A 256 -19.67 -16.92 1.09
N GLY A 257 -18.82 -16.31 0.26
CA GLY A 257 -19.06 -15.98 -1.15
C GLY A 257 -19.48 -14.54 -1.39
N GLY A 258 -19.37 -14.08 -2.64
CA GLY A 258 -19.55 -12.68 -3.06
C GLY A 258 -20.96 -12.08 -2.94
N ARG A 259 -21.92 -12.79 -2.31
CA ARG A 259 -23.27 -12.27 -2.00
C ARG A 259 -23.32 -11.43 -0.73
N TYR A 260 -22.26 -11.48 0.09
CA TYR A 260 -22.14 -10.77 1.36
C TYR A 260 -21.20 -9.57 1.25
N VAL A 261 -21.63 -8.43 1.78
CA VAL A 261 -20.88 -7.16 1.68
C VAL A 261 -20.15 -6.80 2.98
N ALA A 262 -20.67 -7.23 4.13
CA ALA A 262 -20.11 -6.95 5.44
C ALA A 262 -20.58 -7.98 6.48
N GLU A 263 -19.87 -8.02 7.61
CA GLU A 263 -20.39 -8.53 8.89
C GLU A 263 -21.07 -7.36 9.63
N PHE A 264 -22.17 -7.61 10.32
CA PHE A 264 -22.90 -6.59 11.07
C PHE A 264 -22.40 -6.51 12.51
N ALA A 265 -22.16 -5.30 13.01
CA ALA A 265 -21.54 -5.11 14.33
C ALA A 265 -22.40 -5.60 15.51
N GLN A 266 -23.74 -5.53 15.39
CA GLN A 266 -24.64 -5.91 16.48
C GLN A 266 -25.06 -7.38 16.37
N ARG A 267 -24.52 -8.22 17.27
CA ARG A 267 -24.83 -9.65 17.36
C ARG A 267 -26.10 -9.97 18.15
N ARG A 268 -26.54 -9.07 19.04
CA ARG A 268 -27.79 -9.19 19.82
C ARG A 268 -28.87 -8.30 19.22
N LEU A 269 -29.62 -8.84 18.26
CA LEU A 269 -30.75 -8.16 17.60
C LEU A 269 -32.09 -8.42 18.30
N VAL A 270 -32.22 -9.56 18.98
CA VAL A 270 -33.43 -10.01 19.70
C VAL A 270 -33.05 -10.20 21.18
N PRO A 271 -33.88 -9.79 22.15
CA PRO A 271 -33.58 -9.99 23.57
C PRO A 271 -33.44 -11.48 23.92
N GLY A 272 -32.31 -11.85 24.51
CA GLY A 272 -32.00 -13.23 24.89
C GLY A 272 -31.14 -13.99 23.87
N ASP A 273 -31.23 -13.62 22.59
CA ASP A 273 -30.48 -14.28 21.52
C ASP A 273 -29.19 -13.52 21.17
N GLU A 274 -28.12 -14.27 20.91
CA GLU A 274 -26.87 -13.75 20.38
C GLU A 274 -26.51 -14.58 19.13
N LEU A 275 -26.41 -13.91 17.98
CA LEU A 275 -26.07 -14.54 16.71
C LEU A 275 -24.55 -14.77 16.64
N ASP A 276 -24.09 -15.89 16.10
CA ASP A 276 -22.64 -16.14 15.97
C ASP A 276 -21.99 -15.16 14.98
N ILE A 277 -22.43 -15.16 13.72
CA ILE A 277 -21.95 -14.21 12.70
C ILE A 277 -23.14 -13.66 11.90
N PRO A 278 -23.59 -12.43 12.17
CA PRO A 278 -24.59 -11.76 11.35
C PRO A 278 -23.93 -11.14 10.11
N LEU A 279 -24.24 -11.63 8.92
CA LEU A 279 -23.77 -11.09 7.65
C LEU A 279 -24.82 -10.19 6.99
N LEU A 280 -24.39 -9.15 6.28
CA LEU A 280 -25.26 -8.35 5.42
C LEU A 280 -25.06 -8.74 3.95
N ARG A 281 -26.18 -8.95 3.25
CA ARG A 281 -26.23 -9.13 1.80
C ARG A 281 -26.25 -7.77 1.09
N GLY A 282 -25.86 -7.76 -0.19
CA GLY A 282 -25.88 -6.55 -1.02
C GLY A 282 -27.28 -5.92 -1.24
N ASP A 283 -28.36 -6.61 -0.87
CA ASP A 283 -29.74 -6.13 -0.91
C ASP A 283 -30.28 -5.65 0.46
N GLY A 284 -29.38 -5.48 1.45
CA GLY A 284 -29.70 -5.04 2.80
C GLY A 284 -30.35 -6.10 3.70
N SER A 285 -30.56 -7.33 3.20
CA SER A 285 -31.11 -8.41 4.03
C SER A 285 -30.05 -9.07 4.91
N LEU A 286 -30.42 -9.41 6.13
CA LEU A 286 -29.56 -10.12 7.09
C LEU A 286 -29.35 -11.59 6.65
N HIS A 287 -28.20 -12.15 6.95
CA HIS A 287 -27.95 -13.58 6.85
C HIS A 287 -27.20 -14.06 8.09
N VAL A 288 -27.83 -14.92 8.88
CA VAL A 288 -27.24 -15.46 10.11
C VAL A 288 -26.34 -16.63 9.74
N VAL A 289 -25.12 -16.68 10.24
CA VAL A 289 -24.37 -17.94 10.32
C VAL A 289 -24.49 -18.45 11.75
N GLU A 290 -24.90 -19.72 11.88
CA GLU A 290 -24.91 -20.50 13.10
C GLU A 290 -23.73 -21.48 13.05
N LEU A 291 -22.89 -21.49 14.08
CA LEU A 291 -21.70 -22.31 14.11
C LEU A 291 -21.90 -23.53 15.01
N LYS A 292 -21.52 -24.69 14.49
CA LYS A 292 -21.22 -25.87 15.29
C LYS A 292 -19.75 -26.25 15.15
N ARG A 293 -19.24 -27.08 16.05
CA ARG A 293 -17.86 -27.59 15.97
C ARG A 293 -17.54 -28.22 14.61
N ALA A 294 -16.28 -28.10 14.19
CA ALA A 294 -15.73 -28.73 12.98
C ALA A 294 -15.33 -30.19 13.26
N ARG A 295 -14.03 -30.51 13.39
CA ARG A 295 -13.59 -31.88 13.71
C ARG A 295 -13.89 -32.31 15.15
N GLY A 296 -14.05 -31.35 16.07
CA GLY A 296 -14.49 -31.59 17.44
C GLY A 296 -15.99 -31.88 17.63
N LEU A 297 -16.76 -32.08 16.56
CA LEU A 297 -18.20 -32.39 16.64
C LEU A 297 -18.41 -33.75 17.33
N GLN A 298 -19.25 -33.78 18.38
CA GLN A 298 -19.47 -34.97 19.20
C GLN A 298 -20.46 -35.96 18.57
N GLY A 299 -20.23 -36.39 17.34
CA GLY A 299 -21.10 -37.34 16.66
C GLY A 299 -20.89 -37.41 15.16
N ALA A 300 -21.71 -38.25 14.53
CA ALA A 300 -21.78 -38.38 13.08
C ALA A 300 -22.58 -37.23 12.45
N LEU A 301 -22.21 -36.81 11.24
CA LEU A 301 -22.99 -35.87 10.43
C LEU A 301 -24.24 -36.54 9.86
N VAL A 302 -24.11 -37.82 9.44
CA VAL A 302 -25.19 -38.60 8.83
C VAL A 302 -25.31 -39.98 9.47
N LYS A 303 -26.51 -40.56 9.42
CA LYS A 303 -26.79 -41.95 9.83
C LYS A 303 -27.53 -42.68 8.73
N LYS A 304 -27.37 -44.00 8.67
CA LYS A 304 -28.08 -44.82 7.70
C LYS A 304 -29.51 -45.11 8.20
N HIS A 305 -30.51 -44.76 7.40
CA HIS A 305 -31.92 -45.03 7.67
C HIS A 305 -32.58 -45.68 6.45
N ARG A 306 -33.09 -46.91 6.61
CA ARG A 306 -33.78 -47.68 5.55
C ARG A 306 -33.02 -47.75 4.20
N GLY A 307 -31.69 -47.78 4.27
CA GLY A 307 -30.81 -47.87 3.10
C GLY A 307 -30.20 -46.54 2.64
N ALA A 308 -30.81 -45.40 2.95
CA ALA A 308 -30.32 -44.07 2.60
C ALA A 308 -29.52 -43.43 3.74
N TRP A 309 -28.67 -42.45 3.43
CA TRP A 309 -28.06 -41.55 4.42
C TRP A 309 -29.00 -40.39 4.72
N VAL A 310 -29.17 -40.07 6.01
CA VAL A 310 -29.96 -38.93 6.49
C VAL A 310 -29.17 -38.18 7.56
N PRO A 311 -29.36 -36.86 7.73
CA PRO A 311 -28.71 -36.11 8.81
C PRO A 311 -28.98 -36.70 10.21
N THR A 312 -28.04 -36.48 11.13
CA THR A 312 -28.23 -36.85 12.54
C THR A 312 -29.04 -35.79 13.31
N ALA A 313 -29.41 -36.11 14.55
CA ALA A 313 -30.13 -35.19 15.43
C ALA A 313 -29.37 -33.86 15.57
N GLN A 314 -28.04 -33.88 15.73
CA GLN A 314 -27.21 -32.68 15.87
C GLN A 314 -27.36 -31.69 14.70
N VAL A 315 -27.47 -32.19 13.47
CA VAL A 315 -27.71 -31.35 12.29
C VAL A 315 -29.13 -30.79 12.29
N HIS A 316 -30.12 -31.57 12.71
CA HIS A 316 -31.51 -31.10 12.87
C HIS A 316 -31.64 -30.07 14.01
N ASP A 317 -30.96 -30.26 15.14
CA ASP A 317 -30.99 -29.37 16.30
C ASP A 317 -30.34 -28.01 15.97
N ALA A 318 -29.21 -28.03 15.24
CA ALA A 318 -28.56 -26.81 14.75
C ALA A 318 -29.43 -26.03 13.75
N VAL A 319 -30.14 -26.73 12.85
CA VAL A 319 -31.17 -26.10 11.99
C VAL A 319 -32.33 -25.56 12.82
N GLY A 320 -32.78 -26.27 13.85
CA GLY A 320 -33.83 -25.80 14.76
C GLY A 320 -33.44 -24.49 15.46
N GLN A 321 -32.20 -24.39 15.95
CA GLN A 321 -31.65 -23.17 16.53
C GLN A 321 -31.62 -22.02 15.52
N ALA A 322 -31.14 -22.26 14.30
CA ALA A 322 -31.14 -21.26 13.23
C ALA A 322 -32.57 -20.80 12.83
N VAL A 323 -33.55 -21.72 12.81
CA VAL A 323 -34.97 -21.38 12.58
C VAL A 323 -35.52 -20.51 13.71
N ASN A 324 -35.20 -20.79 14.98
CA ASN A 324 -35.65 -19.98 16.11
C ASN A 324 -35.16 -18.53 16.01
N TYR A 325 -33.89 -18.30 15.61
CA TYR A 325 -33.41 -16.95 15.35
C TYR A 325 -34.17 -16.27 14.20
N LEU A 326 -34.46 -16.98 13.11
CA LEU A 326 -35.26 -16.41 12.01
C LEU A 326 -36.67 -16.02 12.45
N VAL A 327 -37.30 -16.80 13.34
CA VAL A 327 -38.59 -16.45 13.96
C VAL A 327 -38.45 -15.19 14.82
N GLY A 328 -37.48 -15.15 15.74
CA GLY A 328 -37.27 -13.97 16.60
C GLY A 328 -36.98 -12.69 15.79
N LEU A 329 -36.22 -12.81 14.70
CA LEU A 329 -35.92 -11.72 13.76
C LEU A 329 -37.14 -11.25 12.94
N ASP A 330 -38.04 -12.17 12.58
CA ASP A 330 -39.30 -11.83 11.90
C ASP A 330 -40.29 -11.17 12.90
N GLU A 331 -40.39 -11.67 14.14
CA GLU A 331 -41.25 -11.11 15.20
C GLU A 331 -40.79 -9.72 15.68
N ASN A 332 -39.47 -9.48 15.73
CA ASN A 332 -38.89 -8.20 16.14
C ASN A 332 -38.64 -7.23 14.97
N ARG A 333 -39.08 -7.57 13.75
CA ARG A 333 -38.71 -6.89 12.50
C ARG A 333 -38.83 -5.38 12.56
N ASP A 334 -39.96 -4.84 13.02
CA ASP A 334 -40.20 -3.40 12.96
C ASP A 334 -39.28 -2.62 13.91
N ARG A 335 -39.07 -3.13 15.14
CA ARG A 335 -38.06 -2.57 16.06
C ARG A 335 -36.65 -2.66 15.46
N ILE A 336 -36.25 -3.81 14.92
CA ILE A 336 -34.91 -3.99 14.34
C ILE A 336 -34.68 -3.03 13.15
N ARG A 337 -35.71 -2.81 12.34
CA ARG A 337 -35.68 -1.87 11.21
C ARG A 337 -35.60 -0.41 11.67
N GLU A 338 -36.31 -0.04 12.73
CA GLU A 338 -36.28 1.31 13.31
C GLU A 338 -34.96 1.61 14.05
N GLU A 339 -34.43 0.62 14.78
CA GLU A 339 -33.23 0.76 15.62
C GLU A 339 -31.92 0.61 14.83
N PHE A 340 -31.88 -0.29 13.84
CA PHE A 340 -30.65 -0.67 13.12
C PHE A 340 -30.72 -0.47 11.59
N GLY A 341 -31.87 -0.12 11.02
CA GLY A 341 -32.03 0.09 9.58
C GLY A 341 -32.00 -1.19 8.72
N ILE A 342 -32.09 -2.37 9.33
CA ILE A 342 -31.96 -3.68 8.65
C ILE A 342 -33.33 -4.27 8.29
N GLU A 343 -33.43 -4.92 7.12
CA GLU A 343 -34.60 -5.70 6.74
C GLU A 343 -34.43 -7.19 7.09
N THR A 344 -35.15 -7.66 8.12
CA THR A 344 -35.11 -9.05 8.59
C THR A 344 -36.13 -9.98 7.92
N ARG A 345 -37.17 -9.47 7.24
CA ARG A 345 -38.21 -10.31 6.61
C ARG A 345 -37.66 -11.31 5.58
N ARG A 346 -36.54 -10.96 4.95
CA ARG A 346 -35.84 -11.79 3.96
C ARG A 346 -34.59 -12.46 4.54
N ALA A 347 -34.45 -12.43 5.87
CA ALA A 347 -33.34 -13.07 6.56
C ALA A 347 -33.29 -14.56 6.23
N SER A 348 -32.09 -15.09 6.10
CA SER A 348 -31.84 -16.52 5.93
C SER A 348 -30.71 -16.93 6.87
N ALA A 349 -30.53 -18.22 7.10
CA ALA A 349 -29.44 -18.73 7.89
C ALA A 349 -28.56 -19.73 7.12
N LEU A 350 -27.31 -19.83 7.54
CA LEU A 350 -26.38 -20.89 7.18
C LEU A 350 -25.94 -21.58 8.47
N VAL A 351 -26.12 -22.89 8.56
CA VAL A 351 -25.54 -23.73 9.60
C VAL A 351 -24.23 -24.29 9.09
N LEU A 352 -23.12 -23.94 9.75
CA LEU A 352 -21.82 -24.58 9.53
C LEU A 352 -21.62 -25.68 10.55
N VAL A 353 -21.63 -26.94 10.10
CA VAL A 353 -21.56 -28.10 10.99
C VAL A 353 -20.58 -29.16 10.50
N GLY A 354 -19.61 -29.48 11.35
CA GLY A 354 -18.70 -30.60 11.17
C GLY A 354 -17.72 -30.51 9.99
N HIS A 355 -16.83 -31.48 9.97
CA HIS A 355 -15.94 -31.77 8.84
C HIS A 355 -16.14 -33.24 8.45
N PRO A 356 -16.14 -33.62 7.16
CA PRO A 356 -16.35 -35.00 6.73
C PRO A 356 -15.46 -36.03 7.47
N ASP A 357 -14.21 -35.68 7.76
CA ASP A 357 -13.27 -36.51 8.54
C ASP A 357 -13.73 -36.89 9.96
N VAL A 358 -14.76 -36.25 10.53
CA VAL A 358 -15.37 -36.69 11.79
C VAL A 358 -16.10 -38.03 11.64
N GLN A 359 -16.42 -38.40 10.39
CA GLN A 359 -17.11 -39.62 9.98
C GLN A 359 -16.42 -40.23 8.76
N SER A 360 -15.12 -40.50 8.89
CA SER A 360 -14.25 -40.99 7.80
C SER A 360 -14.61 -42.39 7.26
N ASP A 361 -15.51 -43.12 7.93
CA ASP A 361 -16.10 -44.37 7.45
C ASP A 361 -17.17 -44.16 6.35
N VAL A 362 -17.68 -42.94 6.19
CA VAL A 362 -18.65 -42.57 5.15
C VAL A 362 -17.96 -41.72 4.08
N PRO A 363 -18.05 -42.06 2.79
CA PRO A 363 -17.48 -41.23 1.73
C PRO A 363 -18.06 -39.81 1.76
N GLU A 364 -17.20 -38.79 1.68
CA GLU A 364 -17.59 -37.37 1.70
C GLU A 364 -18.78 -37.07 0.76
N LYS A 365 -18.78 -37.66 -0.44
CA LYS A 365 -19.87 -37.51 -1.41
C LYS A 365 -21.23 -37.92 -0.85
N GLU A 366 -21.31 -38.99 -0.07
CA GLU A 366 -22.58 -39.47 0.53
C GLU A 366 -23.05 -38.52 1.65
N ILE A 367 -22.11 -37.94 2.41
CA ILE A 367 -22.42 -36.89 3.41
C ILE A 367 -22.98 -35.66 2.71
N ASN A 368 -22.29 -35.16 1.68
CA ASN A 368 -22.69 -33.95 0.95
C ASN A 368 -24.02 -34.17 0.21
N GLU A 369 -24.29 -35.36 -0.35
CA GLU A 369 -25.58 -35.69 -0.98
C GLU A 369 -26.74 -35.75 0.02
N ALA A 370 -26.52 -36.28 1.23
CA ALA A 370 -27.52 -36.29 2.29
C ALA A 370 -27.83 -34.88 2.79
N LEU A 371 -26.81 -34.03 2.99
CA LEU A 371 -26.98 -32.61 3.35
C LEU A 371 -27.64 -31.82 2.21
N ARG A 372 -27.29 -32.07 0.94
CA ARG A 372 -27.93 -31.46 -0.23
C ARG A 372 -29.42 -31.83 -0.33
N THR A 373 -29.75 -33.08 -0.08
CA THR A 373 -31.15 -33.54 -0.02
C THR A 373 -31.90 -32.85 1.12
N PHE A 374 -31.27 -32.73 2.30
CA PHE A 374 -31.86 -32.02 3.44
C PHE A 374 -32.10 -30.53 3.14
N ASN A 375 -31.13 -29.84 2.54
CA ASN A 375 -31.22 -28.46 2.06
C ASN A 375 -32.35 -28.23 1.04
N SER A 376 -32.81 -29.27 0.32
CA SER A 376 -33.96 -29.16 -0.60
C SER A 376 -35.32 -29.08 0.11
N HIS A 377 -35.36 -29.36 1.42
CA HIS A 377 -36.59 -29.39 2.23
C HIS A 377 -36.66 -28.30 3.30
N VAL A 378 -35.53 -27.73 3.72
CA VAL A 378 -35.50 -26.61 4.67
C VAL A 378 -35.64 -25.27 3.94
N SER A 379 -36.57 -24.42 4.39
CA SER A 379 -36.77 -23.08 3.83
C SER A 379 -35.96 -22.05 4.61
N ARG A 380 -35.33 -21.09 3.91
CA ARG A 380 -34.48 -20.02 4.47
C ARG A 380 -33.25 -20.48 5.26
N VAL A 381 -32.99 -21.78 5.42
CA VAL A 381 -31.78 -22.31 6.08
C VAL A 381 -30.98 -23.16 5.09
N GLU A 382 -29.68 -22.95 5.04
CA GLU A 382 -28.70 -23.72 4.28
C GLU A 382 -27.80 -24.46 5.28
N VAL A 383 -27.42 -25.72 5.04
CA VAL A 383 -26.46 -26.46 5.86
C VAL A 383 -25.24 -26.81 5.02
N LEU A 384 -24.05 -26.48 5.50
CA LEU A 384 -22.77 -26.82 4.86
C LEU A 384 -21.77 -27.38 5.88
N THR A 385 -20.86 -28.23 5.43
CA THR A 385 -19.67 -28.59 6.21
C THR A 385 -18.61 -27.49 6.11
N TYR A 386 -17.70 -27.43 7.08
CA TYR A 386 -16.56 -26.50 7.01
C TYR A 386 -15.64 -26.80 5.81
N LYS A 387 -15.57 -28.06 5.37
CA LYS A 387 -14.80 -28.43 4.18
C LYS A 387 -15.38 -27.80 2.91
N GLU A 388 -16.69 -27.89 2.72
CA GLU A 388 -17.37 -27.26 1.58
C GLU A 388 -17.20 -25.74 1.59
N LEU A 389 -17.25 -25.09 2.77
CA LEU A 389 -16.97 -23.67 2.90
C LEU A 389 -15.53 -23.33 2.45
N LEU A 390 -14.53 -24.05 2.95
CA LEU A 390 -13.12 -23.86 2.60
C LEU A 390 -12.86 -24.09 1.11
N ASP A 391 -13.42 -25.16 0.54
CA ASP A 391 -13.29 -25.48 -0.90
C ASP A 391 -13.93 -24.40 -1.77
N ASN A 392 -15.13 -23.91 -1.41
CA ASN A 392 -15.80 -22.80 -2.10
C ASN A 392 -15.01 -21.49 -2.01
N ALA A 393 -14.50 -21.13 -0.84
CA ALA A 393 -13.67 -19.95 -0.64
C ALA A 393 -12.36 -20.03 -1.44
N ARG A 394 -11.73 -21.21 -1.48
CA ARG A 394 -10.50 -21.47 -2.27
C ARG A 394 -10.75 -21.34 -3.77
N LEU A 395 -11.86 -21.87 -4.27
CA LEU A 395 -12.29 -21.67 -5.66
C LEU A 395 -12.53 -20.20 -5.98
N SER A 396 -13.13 -19.43 -5.06
CA SER A 396 -13.33 -17.99 -5.22
C SER A 396 -12.03 -17.18 -5.26
N LEU A 397 -10.94 -17.66 -4.64
CA LEU A 397 -9.61 -17.02 -4.72
C LEU A 397 -8.84 -17.38 -6.00
N ALA A 398 -8.99 -18.62 -6.48
CA ALA A 398 -8.31 -19.10 -7.68
C ALA A 398 -8.83 -18.46 -8.99
N GLY A 399 -10.05 -17.90 -8.96
CA GLY A 399 -10.68 -17.26 -10.10
C GLY A 399 -11.13 -18.25 -11.20
N PRO A 400 -11.79 -17.77 -12.26
CA PRO A 400 -12.38 -18.62 -13.28
C PRO A 400 -11.37 -19.45 -14.09
N ALA A 401 -10.11 -18.99 -14.21
CA ALA A 401 -9.08 -19.67 -15.00
C ALA A 401 -8.76 -21.10 -14.52
N HIS A 402 -8.67 -21.31 -13.20
CA HIS A 402 -8.42 -22.66 -12.64
C HIS A 402 -9.68 -23.54 -12.57
N ALA A 403 -10.87 -22.96 -12.69
CA ALA A 403 -12.12 -23.72 -12.72
C ALA A 403 -12.29 -24.50 -14.05
N GLU A 404 -11.77 -23.97 -15.17
CA GLU A 404 -11.74 -24.69 -16.45
C GLU A 404 -10.73 -25.84 -16.43
N GLU A 405 -9.53 -25.66 -15.87
CA GLU A 405 -8.51 -26.72 -15.79
C GLU A 405 -9.01 -27.97 -15.02
N ARG A 406 -9.74 -27.79 -13.91
CA ARG A 406 -10.39 -28.90 -13.21
C ARG A 406 -11.49 -29.56 -14.06
N ARG A 407 -12.35 -28.78 -14.73
CA ARG A 407 -13.38 -29.32 -15.64
C ARG A 407 -12.81 -30.08 -16.83
N VAL A 408 -11.58 -29.76 -17.26
CA VAL A 408 -10.87 -30.50 -18.30
C VAL A 408 -10.24 -31.79 -17.76
N ARG A 409 -9.68 -31.79 -16.54
CA ARG A 409 -9.14 -32.99 -15.89
C ARG A 409 -10.20 -34.03 -15.52
N ASP A 410 -11.36 -33.60 -15.04
CA ASP A 410 -12.42 -34.50 -14.55
C ASP A 410 -13.38 -34.98 -15.65
N ARG A 411 -13.06 -34.76 -16.94
CA ARG A 411 -13.78 -35.41 -18.04
C ARG A 411 -13.41 -36.90 -18.09
N PRO A 412 -14.37 -37.84 -17.90
CA PRO A 412 -14.09 -39.24 -18.20
C PRO A 412 -13.76 -39.36 -19.69
N TYR A 413 -12.67 -40.08 -20.00
CA TYR A 413 -12.34 -40.44 -21.38
C TYR A 413 -13.57 -41.11 -22.03
N PRO A 414 -13.93 -40.73 -23.28
CA PRO A 414 -14.97 -41.45 -23.98
C PRO A 414 -14.54 -42.90 -24.16
N ALA A 415 -15.33 -43.83 -23.62
CA ALA A 415 -15.06 -45.25 -23.75
C ALA A 415 -14.97 -45.61 -25.23
N LEU A 416 -13.78 -46.06 -25.65
CA LEU A 416 -13.59 -46.65 -26.97
C LEU A 416 -14.55 -47.85 -27.06
N ARG A 417 -15.52 -47.77 -27.98
CA ARG A 417 -16.40 -48.90 -28.25
C ARG A 417 -15.59 -50.00 -28.96
N PRO A 418 -15.86 -51.28 -28.64
CA PRO A 418 -15.26 -52.42 -29.35
C PRO A 418 -15.76 -52.52 -30.80
#